data_AF-A0A812XQV3-F1
#
_entry.id   AF-A0A812XQV3-F1
#
_cell.length_a   1.000
_cell.length_b   1.000
_cell.length_c   1.000
_cell.angle_alpha   90.00
_cell.angle_beta   90.00
_cell.angle_gamma   90.00
#
_symmetry.space_group_name_H-M   'P 1'
#
loop_
_entity.id
_entity.type
_entity.pdbx_description
1 polymer ?
#
loop_
_entity_poly.entity_id
_entity_poly.type
_entity_poly.pdbx_seq_one_letter_code
_entity_poly.pdbx_strand_id
1 'polypeptide(L)'
;VLADLACSLRRVGSEHGLVVVVTNHMTTRFDRGGSTGWLAPALGETWAHQPSTQLLLEKTDNWQQPGVGRATLTKSVEQATGRSCLFRIERAGLRDCGGAVLREPILVR
;
A
#
# COMPACT_ATOMS: atom_id res chain seq x y z
N VAL A 1 17.73 -5.37 12.84
CA VAL A 1 16.43 -5.82 13.40
C VAL A 1 15.34 -5.95 12.33
N LEU A 2 14.79 -4.87 11.76
CA LEU A 2 13.72 -4.99 10.75
C LEU A 2 14.19 -5.67 9.45
N ALA A 3 15.42 -5.40 9.00
CA ALA A 3 16.00 -6.09 7.85
C ALA A 3 16.15 -7.61 8.09
N ASP A 4 16.54 -8.02 9.30
CA ASP A 4 16.69 -9.44 9.66
C ASP A 4 15.34 -10.15 9.67
N LEU A 5 14.29 -9.46 10.13
CA LEU A 5 12.92 -9.96 10.06
C LEU A 5 12.47 -10.14 8.61
N ALA A 6 12.71 -9.16 7.73
CA ALA A 6 12.38 -9.26 6.31
C ALA A 6 13.12 -10.44 5.65
N CYS A 7 14.39 -10.62 5.98
CA CYS A 7 15.19 -11.74 5.49
C CYS A 7 14.61 -13.09 5.94
N SER A 8 14.25 -13.20 7.22
CA SER A 8 13.64 -14.41 7.78
C SER A 8 12.31 -14.75 7.11
N LEU A 9 11.44 -13.74 6.91
CA LEU A 9 10.17 -13.91 6.21
C LEU A 9 10.37 -14.35 4.75
N ARG A 10 11.33 -13.76 4.05
CA ARG A 10 11.67 -14.14 2.68
C ARG A 10 12.18 -15.58 2.61
N ARG A 11 13.04 -15.97 3.55
CA ARG A 11 13.57 -17.34 3.64
C ARG A 11 12.44 -18.36 3.81
N VAL A 12 11.56 -18.15 4.78
CA VAL A 12 10.39 -19.02 5.02
C VAL A 12 9.49 -19.08 3.79
N GLY A 13 9.24 -17.94 3.14
CA GLY A 13 8.49 -17.88 1.89
C GLY A 13 9.12 -18.72 0.77
N SER A 14 10.44 -18.63 0.58
CA SER A 14 11.14 -19.41 -0.45
C SER A 14 11.26 -20.89 -0.12
N GLU A 15 11.51 -21.24 1.14
CA GLU A 15 11.70 -22.63 1.58
C GLU A 15 10.41 -23.45 1.44
N HIS A 16 9.26 -22.81 1.66
CA HIS A 16 7.95 -23.47 1.62
C HIS A 16 7.09 -23.09 0.41
N GLY A 17 7.59 -22.25 -0.51
CA GLY A 17 6.83 -21.77 -1.67
C GLY A 17 5.60 -20.93 -1.30
N LEU A 18 5.66 -20.16 -0.22
CA LEU A 18 4.55 -19.36 0.31
C LEU A 18 4.64 -17.90 -0.13
N VAL A 19 3.47 -17.28 -0.31
CA VAL A 19 3.34 -15.84 -0.50
C VAL A 19 3.24 -15.17 0.87
N VAL A 20 4.15 -14.22 1.14
CA VAL A 20 4.15 -13.45 2.38
C VAL A 20 3.54 -12.07 2.13
N VAL A 21 2.48 -11.75 2.87
CA VAL A 21 1.84 -10.43 2.85
C VAL A 21 2.06 -9.78 4.21
N VAL A 22 2.50 -8.51 4.20
CA VAL A 22 2.71 -7.73 5.43
C VAL A 22 1.89 -6.46 5.36
N THR A 23 1.18 -6.14 6.43
CA THR A 23 0.45 -4.89 6.59
C THR A 23 1.30 -3.89 7.38
N ASN A 24 1.33 -2.65 6.91
CA ASN A 24 2.01 -1.55 7.60
C ASN A 24 1.06 -0.35 7.69
N HIS A 25 1.02 0.31 8.84
CA HIS A 25 0.21 1.50 9.04
C HIS A 25 0.89 2.74 8.44
N MET A 26 0.07 3.71 8.04
CA MET A 26 0.53 5.05 7.68
C MET A 26 0.53 5.95 8.93
N THR A 27 1.55 6.79 9.02
CA THR A 27 1.76 7.76 10.11
C THR A 27 2.01 9.13 9.50
N THR A 28 1.67 10.20 10.24
CA THR A 28 2.01 11.56 9.82
C THR A 28 3.41 11.89 10.31
N ARG A 29 4.32 12.21 9.38
CA ARG A 29 5.62 12.80 9.69
C ARG A 29 5.53 14.30 9.55
N PHE A 30 6.26 15.01 10.40
CA PHE A 30 6.34 16.47 10.42
C PHE A 30 7.80 16.87 10.21
N ASP A 31 8.00 17.94 9.45
CA ASP A 31 9.35 18.50 9.33
C ASP A 31 9.74 19.20 10.64
N ARG A 32 11.01 19.10 11.03
CA ARG A 32 11.52 19.73 12.25
C ARG A 32 11.70 21.23 12.02
N GLY A 33 10.60 21.97 12.09
CA GLY A 33 10.56 23.43 11.92
C GLY A 33 9.46 23.93 10.99
N GLY A 34 8.73 23.03 10.32
CA GLY A 34 7.62 23.36 9.43
C GLY A 34 6.26 23.02 10.03
N SER A 35 5.22 23.75 9.60
CA SER A 35 3.81 23.39 9.85
C SER A 35 3.27 22.33 8.88
N THR A 36 4.13 21.80 8.00
CA THR A 36 3.77 20.83 6.97
C THR A 36 4.01 19.40 7.46
N GLY A 37 2.96 18.58 7.38
CA GLY A 37 3.03 17.14 7.63
C GLY A 37 2.69 16.35 6.38
N TRP A 38 3.28 15.16 6.24
CA TRP A 38 2.97 14.23 5.16
C TRP A 38 2.77 12.81 5.68
N LEU A 39 2.02 12.01 4.93
CA LEU A 39 1.81 10.60 5.26
C LEU A 39 3.04 9.78 4.86
N ALA A 40 3.52 8.97 5.79
CA ALA A 40 4.64 8.06 5.58
C ALA A 40 4.39 6.70 6.23
N PRO A 41 4.88 5.59 5.64
CA PRO A 41 4.79 4.28 6.25
C PRO A 41 5.52 4.24 7.60
N ALA A 42 4.90 3.63 8.62
CA ALA A 42 5.40 3.65 10.01
C ALA A 42 6.80 3.02 10.14
N LEU A 43 7.04 1.90 9.45
CA LEU A 43 8.32 1.16 9.46
C LEU A 43 9.47 1.89 8.73
N GLY A 44 9.21 3.02 8.07
CA GLY A 44 10.24 3.85 7.44
C GLY A 44 10.90 3.27 6.19
N GLU A 45 11.94 3.96 5.73
CA GLU A 45 12.60 3.70 4.44
C GLU A 45 13.32 2.36 4.39
N THR A 46 14.00 1.97 5.48
CA THR A 46 14.71 0.68 5.56
C THR A 46 13.79 -0.50 5.24
N TRP A 47 12.53 -0.44 5.70
CA TRP A 47 11.53 -1.45 5.38
C TRP A 47 10.93 -1.29 3.98
N ALA A 48 10.78 -0.06 3.48
CA ALA A 48 10.18 0.21 2.17
C ALA A 48 10.94 -0.47 1.02
N HIS A 49 12.24 -0.69 1.17
CA HIS A 49 13.04 -1.39 0.17
C HIS A 49 12.89 -2.93 0.18
N GLN A 50 12.40 -3.52 1.28
CA GLN A 50 12.35 -4.98 1.46
C GLN A 50 11.29 -5.72 0.63
N PRO A 51 10.02 -5.29 0.58
CA PRO A 51 8.99 -5.99 -0.20
C PRO A 51 9.20 -5.76 -1.71
N SER A 52 8.91 -6.77 -2.53
CA SER A 52 8.93 -6.68 -4.00
C SER A 52 7.75 -5.87 -4.55
N THR A 53 6.61 -5.95 -3.88
CA THR A 53 5.36 -5.27 -4.24
C THR A 53 4.81 -4.51 -3.04
N GLN A 54 4.38 -3.27 -3.26
CA GLN A 54 3.76 -2.43 -2.22
C GLN A 54 2.47 -1.82 -2.74
N LEU A 55 1.43 -1.93 -1.92
CA LEU A 55 0.11 -1.36 -2.16
C LEU A 55 -0.19 -0.34 -1.07
N LEU A 56 -0.59 0.86 -1.50
CA LEU A 56 -1.22 1.85 -0.64
C LEU A 56 -2.73 1.62 -0.70
N LEU A 57 -3.35 1.37 0.45
CA LEU A 57 -4.79 1.23 0.59
C LEU A 57 -5.35 2.48 1.26
N GLU A 58 -6.22 3.18 0.56
CA GLU A 58 -6.87 4.40 1.02
C GLU A 58 -8.37 4.18 1.11
N LYS A 59 -9.00 4.71 2.14
CA LYS A 59 -10.46 4.81 2.16
C LYS A 59 -10.83 6.03 1.33
N THR A 60 -11.66 5.83 0.32
CA THR A 60 -12.21 6.90 -0.50
C THR A 60 -13.61 7.30 -0.03
N ASP A 61 -14.00 6.81 1.16
CA ASP A 61 -15.32 6.97 1.77
C ASP A 61 -15.81 8.41 1.60
N ASN A 62 -16.67 8.58 0.61
CA ASN A 62 -17.47 9.77 0.45
C ASN A 62 -18.89 9.43 0.92
N TRP A 63 -19.65 10.44 1.32
CA TRP A 63 -21.02 10.26 1.81
C TRP A 63 -21.94 9.53 0.80
N GLN A 64 -21.55 9.47 -0.48
CA GLN A 64 -22.34 8.86 -1.55
C GLN A 64 -21.99 7.38 -1.82
N GLN A 65 -20.82 6.90 -1.39
CA GLN A 65 -20.31 5.55 -1.65
C GLN A 65 -19.58 4.99 -0.42
N PRO A 66 -20.31 4.62 0.64
CA PRO A 66 -19.72 4.06 1.84
C PRO A 66 -19.05 2.71 1.55
N GLY A 67 -17.85 2.49 2.10
CA GLY A 67 -17.12 1.23 1.99
C GLY A 67 -16.29 1.09 0.71
N VAL A 68 -16.15 2.17 -0.08
CA VAL A 68 -15.28 2.20 -1.25
C VAL A 68 -13.87 2.69 -0.85
N GLY A 69 -12.87 1.90 -1.21
CA GLY A 69 -11.47 2.24 -1.08
C GLY A 69 -10.75 2.29 -2.43
N ARG A 70 -9.55 2.86 -2.42
CA ARG A 70 -8.62 2.89 -3.55
C ARG A 70 -7.36 2.12 -3.17
N ALA A 71 -6.97 1.20 -4.04
CA ALA A 71 -5.69 0.50 -3.94
C ALA A 71 -4.75 1.05 -5.01
N THR A 72 -3.59 1.55 -4.60
CA THR A 72 -2.59 2.14 -5.48
C THR A 72 -1.28 1.38 -5.37
N LEU A 73 -0.74 0.96 -6.50
CA LEU A 73 0.55 0.29 -6.58
C LEU A 73 1.68 1.30 -6.44
N THR A 74 2.35 1.30 -5.30
CA THR A 74 3.45 2.24 -5.02
C THR A 74 4.80 1.68 -5.43
N LYS A 75 4.94 0.35 -5.41
CA LYS A 75 6.13 -0.37 -5.87
C LYS A 75 5.73 -1.71 -6.46
N SER A 76 6.34 -2.09 -7.57
CA SER A 76 6.24 -3.43 -8.14
C SER A 76 7.41 -3.69 -9.08
N VAL A 77 7.82 -4.95 -9.18
CA VAL A 77 8.82 -5.40 -10.16
C VAL A 77 8.18 -5.87 -11.48
N GLU A 78 6.87 -6.13 -11.48
CA GLU A 78 6.14 -6.71 -12.62
C GLU A 78 5.20 -5.71 -13.31
N GLN A 79 4.85 -4.61 -12.63
CA GLN A 79 3.82 -3.68 -13.07
C GLN A 79 4.25 -2.23 -12.88
N ALA A 80 3.74 -1.34 -13.74
CA ALA A 80 3.98 0.10 -13.62
C ALA A 80 3.42 0.65 -12.30
N THR A 81 4.25 1.40 -11.57
CA THR A 81 3.85 2.13 -10.38
C THR A 81 2.81 3.21 -10.70
N GLY A 82 2.01 3.58 -9.71
CA GLY A 82 0.90 4.54 -9.86
C GLY A 82 -0.39 3.94 -10.41
N ARG A 83 -0.40 2.67 -10.84
CA ARG A 83 -1.66 1.97 -11.16
C ARG A 83 -2.57 1.92 -9.94
N SER A 84 -3.83 2.31 -10.13
CA SER A 84 -4.82 2.25 -9.07
C SER A 84 -6.12 1.58 -9.53
N CYS A 85 -6.81 0.97 -8.58
CA CYS A 85 -8.16 0.44 -8.77
C CYS A 85 -9.03 0.76 -7.55
N LEU A 86 -10.34 0.83 -7.77
CA LEU A 86 -11.30 0.93 -6.69
C LEU A 86 -11.69 -0.46 -6.22
N PHE A 87 -11.94 -0.59 -4.93
CA PHE A 87 -12.47 -1.81 -4.32
C PHE A 87 -13.57 -1.45 -3.32
N ARG A 88 -14.45 -2.40 -3.04
CA ARG A 88 -15.48 -2.26 -2.01
C ARG A 88 -15.28 -3.30 -0.92
N ILE A 89 -15.42 -2.88 0.33
CA ILE A 89 -15.47 -3.79 1.47
C ILE A 89 -16.94 -4.06 1.81
N GLU A 90 -17.38 -5.29 1.58
CA GLU A 90 -18.70 -5.77 1.96
C GLU A 90 -18.61 -6.71 3.16
N ARG A 91 -19.76 -7.12 3.71
CA ARG A 91 -19.81 -8.11 4.81
C ARG A 91 -19.10 -9.43 4.45
N ALA A 92 -19.10 -9.78 3.16
CA ALA A 92 -18.46 -10.98 2.64
C ALA A 92 -16.98 -10.78 2.26
N GLY A 93 -16.40 -9.59 2.48
CA GLY A 93 -15.01 -9.26 2.16
C GLY A 93 -14.86 -8.28 1.00
N LEU A 94 -13.69 -8.33 0.34
CA LEU A 94 -13.29 -7.38 -0.71
C LEU A 94 -13.91 -7.75 -2.06
N ARG A 95 -14.56 -6.79 -2.71
CA ARG A 95 -15.24 -6.93 -4.00
C ARG A 95 -14.77 -5.86 -4.98
N ASP A 96 -14.96 -6.15 -6.26
CA ASP A 96 -14.72 -5.19 -7.33
C ASP A 96 -15.81 -4.11 -7.34
N CYS A 97 -15.39 -2.87 -7.59
CA CYS A 97 -16.29 -1.76 -7.88
C CYS A 97 -16.50 -1.75 -9.40
N GLY A 98 -17.47 -2.52 -9.89
CA GLY A 98 -17.71 -2.74 -11.32
C GLY A 98 -17.40 -1.52 -12.21
N GLY A 99 -16.28 -1.61 -12.93
CA GLY A 99 -15.89 -0.70 -14.02
C GLY A 99 -15.25 0.63 -13.62
N ALA A 100 -13.95 0.62 -13.29
CA ALA A 100 -12.97 1.62 -13.78
C ALA A 100 -11.58 1.32 -13.21
N VAL A 101 -10.68 0.83 -14.06
CA VAL A 101 -9.24 1.02 -13.81
C VAL A 101 -8.98 2.51 -14.02
N LEU A 102 -8.89 3.27 -12.94
CA LEU A 102 -8.54 4.68 -12.97
C LEU A 102 -7.05 4.79 -13.38
N ARG A 103 -6.84 4.97 -14.69
CA ARG A 103 -5.54 5.33 -15.25
C ARG A 103 -5.42 6.86 -15.22
N GLU A 104 -4.99 7.41 -14.09
CA GLU A 104 -4.48 8.78 -14.08
C GLU A 104 -3.06 8.82 -13.50
N PRO A 105 -2.14 9.56 -14.13
CA PRO A 105 -0.76 9.67 -13.66
C PRO A 105 -0.70 10.53 -12.40
N ILE A 106 -0.07 9.99 -11.36
CA ILE A 106 0.26 10.76 -10.15
C ILE A 106 1.33 11.77 -10.55
N LEU A 107 0.94 13.04 -10.73
CA LEU A 107 1.85 14.17 -10.65
C LEU A 107 2.39 14.21 -9.21
N VAL A 108 3.64 13.78 -9.05
CA VAL A 108 4.43 14.05 -7.85
C VAL A 108 4.58 15.57 -7.76
N ARG A 109 3.95 16.19 -6.77
CA ARG A 109 4.27 17.55 -6.32
C ARG A 109 5.19 17.48 -5.12
#